data_AF-A0A939C6P4-F1
#
_entry.id   AF-A0A939C6P4-F1
#
_cell.length_a   1.000
_cell.length_b   1.000
_cell.length_c   1.000
_cell.angle_alpha   90.00
_cell.angle_beta   90.00
_cell.angle_gamma   90.00
#
_symmetry.space_group_name_H-M   'P 1'
#
loop_
_entity.id
_entity.type
_entity.pdbx_description
1 polymer ?
#
loop_
_entity_poly.entity_id
_entity_poly.type
_entity_poly.pdbx_seq_one_letter_code
_entity_poly.pdbx_strand_id
1 'polypeptide(L)'
;MNLVISDPKTGKAFNKKTESVVFANRKIGETVDLNTIGLAGYKAKIMGGSDKQGFPMKPSLQIPGRKKVLLKEGIGFNSKRKGMVKRKSVRGNTVGTETAQLNLAVTEYGQKSLSELLTGKVEKEEEEKETAKERMIRQSLENVGNVELAEEAKKIKGKVKR
;
A
#
# COMPACT_ATOMS: atom_id res chain seq x y z
N MET A 1 -8.22 -12.21 -6.73
CA MET A 1 -7.04 -11.35 -6.92
C MET A 1 -7.11 -10.17 -5.96
N ASN A 2 -6.02 -9.83 -5.27
CA ASN A 2 -5.93 -8.67 -4.38
C ASN A 2 -5.31 -7.48 -5.12
N LEU A 3 -6.01 -6.35 -5.18
CA LEU A 3 -5.50 -5.12 -5.79
C LEU A 3 -5.08 -4.17 -4.68
N VAL A 4 -3.83 -3.74 -4.72
CA VAL A 4 -3.28 -2.73 -3.81
C VAL A 4 -3.15 -1.44 -4.60
N ILE A 5 -3.96 -0.45 -4.26
CA ILE A 5 -4.01 0.86 -4.92
C ILE A 5 -3.33 1.86 -4.01
N SER A 6 -2.12 2.28 -4.38
CA SER A 6 -1.33 3.28 -3.66
C SER A 6 -1.57 4.65 -4.25
N ASP A 7 -1.84 5.63 -3.38
CA ASP A 7 -1.88 7.04 -3.73
C ASP A 7 -0.55 7.71 -3.32
N PRO A 8 0.31 8.09 -4.28
CA PRO A 8 1.60 8.70 -3.98
C PRO A 8 1.52 10.05 -3.27
N LYS A 9 0.40 10.79 -3.41
CA LYS A 9 0.25 12.12 -2.79
C LYS A 9 -0.10 12.02 -1.31
N THR A 10 -1.02 11.13 -0.98
CA THR A 10 -1.47 10.94 0.41
C THR A 10 -0.61 9.92 1.17
N GLY A 11 0.20 9.13 0.46
CA GLY A 11 0.99 8.05 1.03
C GLY A 11 0.15 6.87 1.53
N LYS A 12 -1.16 6.90 1.32
CA LYS A 12 -2.09 5.86 1.75
C LYS A 12 -2.23 4.79 0.66
N ALA A 13 -2.41 3.55 1.09
CA ALA A 13 -2.69 2.42 0.21
C ALA A 13 -4.01 1.77 0.61
N PHE A 14 -4.80 1.41 -0.39
CA PHE A 14 -6.11 0.81 -0.22
C PHE A 14 -6.13 -0.57 -0.88
N ASN A 15 -6.71 -1.55 -0.19
CA ASN A 15 -6.82 -2.92 -0.67
C ASN A 15 -8.24 -3.16 -1.19
N LYS A 16 -8.35 -3.71 -2.40
CA LYS A 16 -9.62 -4.14 -2.98
C LYS A 16 -9.52 -5.57 -3.49
N LYS A 17 -10.31 -6.46 -2.91
CA LYS A 17 -10.41 -7.85 -3.38
C LYS A 17 -11.34 -7.90 -4.59
N THR A 18 -10.92 -8.61 -5.63
CA THR A 18 -11.75 -8.89 -6.81
C THR A 18 -11.76 -10.39 -7.07
N GLU A 19 -12.91 -10.94 -7.40
CA GLU A 19 -13.08 -12.37 -7.69
C GLU A 19 -12.55 -12.73 -9.08
N SER A 20 -12.79 -11.86 -10.06
CA SER A 20 -12.31 -12.01 -11.43
C SER A 20 -10.88 -11.48 -11.64
N VAL A 21 -10.26 -11.93 -12.73
CA VAL A 21 -8.93 -11.48 -13.16
C VAL A 21 -9.09 -10.16 -13.91
N VAL A 22 -8.83 -9.06 -13.21
CA VAL A 22 -8.87 -7.71 -13.80
C VAL A 22 -7.51 -7.41 -14.44
N PHE A 23 -7.52 -6.66 -15.56
CA PHE A 23 -6.32 -6.24 -16.31
C PHE A 23 -5.50 -7.38 -16.92
N ALA A 24 -6.15 -8.47 -17.35
CA ALA A 24 -5.48 -9.54 -18.08
C ALA A 24 -4.74 -9.01 -19.32
N ASN A 25 -3.57 -9.61 -19.62
CA ASN A 25 -2.69 -9.25 -20.74
C ASN A 25 -2.07 -7.84 -20.70
N ARG A 26 -2.32 -7.05 -19.65
CA ARG A 26 -1.60 -5.79 -19.42
C ARG A 26 -0.21 -6.08 -18.85
N LYS A 27 0.73 -5.16 -19.11
CA LYS A 27 2.12 -5.31 -18.66
C LYS A 27 2.41 -4.41 -17.46
N ILE A 28 3.36 -4.83 -16.63
CA ILE A 28 3.95 -3.93 -15.62
C ILE A 28 4.56 -2.72 -16.33
N GLY A 29 4.27 -1.54 -15.81
CA GLY A 29 4.66 -0.24 -16.34
C GLY A 29 3.58 0.43 -17.19
N GLU A 30 2.51 -0.28 -17.53
CA GLU A 30 1.39 0.27 -18.29
C GLU A 30 0.41 1.03 -17.39
N THR A 31 -0.19 2.09 -17.94
CA THR A 31 -1.27 2.84 -17.28
C THR A 31 -2.60 2.21 -17.67
N VAL A 32 -3.45 1.95 -16.68
CA VAL A 32 -4.76 1.34 -16.84
C VAL A 32 -5.86 2.18 -16.19
N ASP A 33 -7.04 2.13 -16.79
CA ASP A 33 -8.22 2.81 -16.27
C ASP A 33 -8.85 2.00 -15.14
N LEU A 34 -9.09 2.64 -14.00
CA LEU A 34 -9.67 1.99 -12.82
C LEU A 34 -11.21 1.97 -12.83
N ASN A 35 -11.83 2.44 -13.91
CA ASN A 35 -13.29 2.42 -14.06
C ASN A 35 -13.86 0.99 -13.97
N THR A 36 -13.13 0.00 -14.48
CA THR A 36 -13.47 -1.43 -14.39
C THR A 36 -13.64 -1.92 -12.95
N ILE A 37 -13.03 -1.23 -11.98
CA ILE A 37 -13.05 -1.56 -10.55
C ILE A 37 -13.97 -0.56 -9.81
N GLY A 38 -14.78 0.23 -10.50
CA GLY A 38 -15.68 1.21 -9.88
C GLY A 38 -15.00 2.48 -9.36
N LEU A 39 -13.77 2.76 -9.82
CA LEU A 39 -13.08 4.02 -9.54
C LEU A 39 -13.15 4.90 -10.80
N ALA A 40 -14.30 5.54 -10.98
CA ALA A 40 -14.56 6.38 -12.14
C ALA A 40 -13.59 7.58 -12.20
N GLY A 41 -13.00 7.82 -13.37
CA GLY A 41 -12.07 8.92 -13.61
C GLY A 41 -10.66 8.74 -13.04
N TYR A 42 -10.36 7.60 -12.41
CA TYR A 42 -9.02 7.29 -11.94
C TYR A 42 -8.22 6.47 -12.95
N LYS A 43 -6.95 6.85 -13.13
CA LYS A 43 -5.96 6.01 -13.82
C LYS A 43 -4.83 5.65 -12.87
N ALA A 44 -4.31 4.43 -13.02
CA ALA A 44 -3.15 3.99 -12.27
C ALA A 44 -2.19 3.20 -13.13
N LYS A 45 -0.92 3.27 -12.77
CA LYS A 45 0.16 2.51 -13.37
C LYS A 45 0.35 1.19 -12.64
N ILE A 46 0.46 0.09 -13.38
CA ILE A 46 0.81 -1.22 -12.82
C ILE A 46 2.29 -1.19 -12.44
N MET A 47 2.58 -1.26 -11.14
CA MET A 47 3.96 -1.22 -10.63
C MET A 47 4.56 -2.61 -10.41
N GLY A 48 3.73 -3.62 -10.21
CA GLY A 48 4.20 -4.99 -9.99
C GLY A 48 3.12 -5.88 -9.38
N GLY A 49 3.54 -6.99 -8.80
CA GLY A 49 2.64 -7.94 -8.17
C GLY A 49 3.33 -9.24 -7.77
N SER A 50 2.52 -10.19 -7.33
CA SER A 50 2.96 -11.54 -6.96
C SER A 50 2.01 -12.61 -7.51
N ASP A 51 2.58 -13.79 -7.74
CA ASP A 51 1.89 -15.02 -8.12
C ASP A 51 1.18 -15.65 -6.91
N LYS A 52 0.22 -16.56 -7.13
CA LYS A 52 -0.44 -17.35 -6.05
C LYS A 52 0.54 -18.08 -5.12
N GLN A 53 1.70 -18.47 -5.63
CA GLN A 53 2.76 -19.12 -4.84
C GLN A 53 3.75 -18.13 -4.22
N GLY A 54 3.46 -16.83 -4.24
CA GLY A 54 4.29 -15.78 -3.63
C GLY A 54 5.51 -15.36 -4.47
N PHE A 55 5.69 -15.89 -5.69
CA PHE A 55 6.77 -15.45 -6.56
C PHE A 55 6.52 -14.02 -7.06
N PRO A 56 7.50 -13.10 -6.94
CA PRO A 56 7.33 -11.73 -7.40
C PRO A 56 7.37 -11.66 -8.94
N MET A 57 6.67 -10.67 -9.48
CA MET A 57 6.73 -10.34 -10.91
C MET A 57 7.99 -9.51 -11.23
N LYS A 58 8.66 -9.84 -12.35
CA LYS A 58 9.85 -9.13 -12.82
C LYS A 58 9.56 -8.39 -14.13
N PRO A 59 9.69 -7.04 -14.18
CA PRO A 59 9.34 -6.24 -15.37
C PRO A 59 10.09 -6.62 -16.65
N SER A 60 11.33 -7.08 -16.51
CA SER A 60 12.20 -7.41 -17.66
C SER A 60 11.80 -8.71 -18.39
N LEU A 61 10.91 -9.53 -17.82
CA LEU A 61 10.52 -10.81 -18.40
C LEU A 61 9.18 -10.68 -19.10
N GLN A 62 9.19 -10.58 -20.42
CA GLN A 62 7.99 -10.46 -21.26
C GLN A 62 7.29 -11.81 -21.47
N ILE A 63 6.85 -12.42 -20.38
CA ILE A 63 6.20 -13.73 -20.39
C ILE A 63 4.99 -13.65 -19.44
N PRO A 64 3.82 -14.23 -19.79
CA PRO A 64 2.68 -14.27 -18.88
C PRO A 64 2.86 -15.26 -17.71
N GLY A 65 3.73 -16.25 -17.86
CA GLY A 65 4.00 -17.31 -16.88
C GLY A 65 5.24 -17.11 -16.01
N ARG A 66 5.76 -18.22 -15.47
CA ARG A 66 6.95 -18.26 -14.61
C ARG A 66 8.15 -18.80 -15.38
N LYS A 67 9.34 -18.31 -15.05
CA LYS A 67 10.61 -18.83 -15.58
C LYS A 67 11.67 -18.85 -14.50
N LYS A 68 12.51 -19.89 -14.50
CA LYS A 68 13.73 -19.94 -13.67
C LYS A 68 14.83 -19.13 -14.35
N VAL A 69 15.18 -18.00 -13.74
CA VAL A 69 16.25 -17.12 -14.24
C VAL A 69 17.38 -17.05 -13.24
N LEU A 70 18.58 -16.82 -13.75
CA LEU A 70 19.78 -16.61 -12.94
C LEU A 70 19.75 -15.16 -12.42
N LEU A 71 19.62 -14.96 -11.11
CA LEU A 71 19.54 -13.64 -10.47
C LEU A 71 20.81 -13.36 -9.67
N LYS A 72 21.38 -12.16 -9.85
CA LYS A 72 22.50 -11.63 -9.06
C LYS A 72 22.00 -10.88 -7.83
N GLU A 73 21.10 -9.92 -8.04
CA GLU A 73 20.49 -9.10 -6.99
C GLU A 73 19.18 -8.47 -7.48
N GLY A 74 18.34 -7.98 -6.56
CA GLY A 74 17.13 -7.22 -6.84
C GLY A 74 15.84 -8.02 -6.61
N ILE A 75 14.83 -7.75 -7.44
CA ILE A 75 13.46 -8.29 -7.25
C ILE A 75 13.49 -9.83 -7.20
N GLY A 76 13.10 -10.39 -6.06
CA GLY A 76 13.05 -11.84 -5.80
C GLY A 76 14.35 -12.48 -5.31
N PHE A 77 15.46 -11.73 -5.25
CA PHE A 77 16.72 -12.23 -4.71
C PHE A 77 17.56 -11.13 -4.05
N ASN A 78 17.63 -11.20 -2.73
CA ASN A 78 18.59 -10.43 -1.94
C ASN A 78 19.81 -11.33 -1.69
N SER A 79 20.97 -10.91 -2.19
CA SER A 79 22.21 -11.66 -2.03
C SER A 79 22.76 -11.51 -0.61
N LYS A 80 23.29 -12.59 -0.03
CA LYS A 80 23.99 -12.55 1.27
C LYS A 80 25.49 -12.26 1.12
N ARG A 81 26.07 -12.47 -0.06
CA ARG A 81 27.51 -12.32 -0.33
C ARG A 81 27.70 -11.61 -1.67
N LYS A 82 28.69 -10.72 -1.74
CA LYS A 82 29.02 -10.03 -2.99
C LYS A 82 29.31 -11.05 -4.10
N GLY A 83 28.72 -10.85 -5.27
CA GLY A 83 28.91 -11.71 -6.44
C GLY A 83 28.14 -13.04 -6.42
N MET A 84 27.34 -13.35 -5.38
CA MET A 84 26.53 -14.57 -5.38
C MET A 84 25.42 -14.47 -6.43
N VAL A 85 25.26 -15.55 -7.19
CA VAL A 85 24.22 -15.65 -8.21
C VAL A 85 23.42 -16.92 -7.97
N LYS A 86 22.09 -16.84 -8.01
CA LYS A 86 21.22 -18.00 -7.78
C LYS A 86 20.13 -18.09 -8.83
N ARG A 87 19.89 -19.30 -9.36
CA ARG A 87 18.70 -19.57 -10.18
C ARG A 87 17.46 -19.61 -9.30
N LYS A 88 16.50 -18.75 -9.57
CA LYS A 88 15.20 -18.72 -8.89
C LYS A 88 14.05 -18.58 -9.89
N SER A 89 12.90 -19.11 -9.50
CA SER A 89 11.65 -18.89 -10.23
C SER A 89 11.13 -17.50 -9.96
N VAL A 90 10.76 -16.78 -11.01
CA VAL A 90 10.09 -15.48 -10.95
C VAL A 90 8.93 -15.48 -11.94
N ARG A 91 7.91 -14.66 -11.67
CA ARG A 91 6.81 -14.43 -12.60
C ARG A 91 7.22 -13.37 -13.62
N GLY A 92 6.76 -13.50 -14.86
CA GLY A 92 6.98 -12.46 -15.86
C GLY A 92 6.12 -11.21 -15.62
N ASN A 93 6.19 -10.27 -16.54
CA ASN A 93 5.63 -8.93 -16.40
C ASN A 93 4.18 -8.79 -16.84
N THR A 94 3.61 -9.83 -17.47
CA THR A 94 2.26 -9.78 -18.01
C THR A 94 1.30 -10.36 -16.98
N VAL A 95 0.20 -9.65 -16.73
CA VAL A 95 -0.83 -10.05 -15.76
C VAL A 95 -1.61 -11.24 -16.32
N GLY A 96 -1.77 -12.29 -15.50
CA GLY A 96 -2.49 -13.50 -15.87
C GLY A 96 -3.35 -14.03 -14.74
N THR A 97 -4.01 -15.17 -14.99
CA THR A 97 -4.98 -15.80 -14.07
C THR A 97 -4.37 -16.29 -12.75
N GLU A 98 -3.08 -16.56 -12.76
CA GLU A 98 -2.32 -17.05 -11.60
C GLU A 98 -1.73 -15.91 -10.74
N THR A 99 -1.95 -14.65 -11.13
CA THR A 99 -1.56 -13.49 -10.31
C THR A 99 -2.45 -13.40 -9.08
N ALA A 100 -1.86 -13.43 -7.88
CA ALA A 100 -2.59 -13.29 -6.64
C ALA A 100 -2.77 -11.85 -6.21
N GLN A 101 -1.71 -11.04 -6.31
CA GLN A 101 -1.73 -9.62 -5.95
C GLN A 101 -1.16 -8.76 -7.07
N LEU A 102 -1.75 -7.59 -7.27
CA LEU A 102 -1.24 -6.58 -8.19
C LEU A 102 -1.18 -5.21 -7.51
N ASN A 103 -0.04 -4.55 -7.68
CA ASN A 103 0.27 -3.27 -7.05
C ASN A 103 0.12 -2.15 -8.10
N LEU A 104 -0.72 -1.18 -7.79
CA LEU A 104 -1.09 -0.05 -8.64
C LEU A 104 -0.64 1.25 -7.97
N ALA A 105 -0.10 2.18 -8.75
CA ALA A 105 0.18 3.54 -8.30
C ALA A 105 -0.71 4.52 -9.06
N VAL A 106 -1.51 5.33 -8.36
CA VAL A 106 -2.42 6.30 -8.97
C VAL A 106 -1.63 7.39 -9.69
N THR A 107 -1.99 7.66 -10.94
CA THR A 107 -1.37 8.69 -11.79
C THR A 107 -2.31 9.86 -12.03
N GLU A 108 -3.59 9.57 -12.29
CA GLU A 108 -4.63 10.57 -12.52
C GLU A 108 -5.75 10.38 -11.50
N TYR A 109 -6.27 11.50 -10.99
CA TYR A 109 -7.26 11.54 -9.92
C TYR A 109 -8.64 11.84 -10.50
N GLY A 110 -9.64 11.07 -10.07
CA GLY A 110 -11.05 11.35 -10.35
C GLY A 110 -11.65 12.41 -9.43
N GLN A 111 -12.96 12.61 -9.55
CA GLN A 111 -13.71 13.65 -8.82
C GLN A 111 -13.96 13.30 -7.34
N LYS A 112 -14.18 12.02 -7.01
CA LYS A 112 -14.50 11.56 -5.64
C LYS A 112 -13.26 10.99 -4.96
N SER A 113 -13.10 11.22 -3.66
CA SER A 113 -11.90 10.76 -2.94
C SER A 113 -11.79 9.22 -2.93
N LEU A 114 -10.55 8.70 -3.02
CA LEU A 114 -10.28 7.25 -2.96
C LEU A 114 -10.76 6.62 -1.65
N SER A 115 -10.65 7.37 -0.55
CA SER A 115 -11.13 6.93 0.76
C SER A 115 -12.62 6.64 0.73
N GLU A 116 -13.45 7.57 0.23
CA GLU A 116 -14.89 7.39 0.15
C GLU A 116 -15.29 6.21 -0.75
N LEU A 117 -14.59 6.02 -1.86
CA LEU A 117 -14.92 4.97 -2.84
C LEU A 117 -14.50 3.56 -2.39
N LEU A 118 -13.41 3.43 -1.63
CA LEU A 118 -12.85 2.13 -1.25
C LEU A 118 -13.20 1.71 0.18
N THR A 119 -13.47 2.66 1.08
CA THR A 119 -13.84 2.39 2.48
C THR A 119 -15.29 2.70 2.80
N GLY A 120 -16.14 2.82 1.77
CA GLY A 120 -17.58 3.13 1.80
C GLY A 120 -18.17 3.30 3.20
N LYS A 121 -18.43 4.55 3.62
CA LYS A 121 -19.03 4.93 4.91
C LYS A 121 -18.71 3.94 6.05
N VAL A 122 -17.44 3.79 6.38
CA VAL A 122 -17.07 3.43 7.74
C VAL A 122 -16.56 4.70 8.36
N GLU A 123 -17.38 5.28 9.22
CA GLU A 123 -16.90 6.07 10.35
C GLU A 123 -15.83 5.23 11.04
N LYS A 124 -14.58 5.37 10.62
CA LYS A 124 -13.47 5.05 11.48
C LYS A 124 -13.39 6.24 12.41
N GLU A 125 -14.11 6.12 13.53
CA GLU A 125 -13.59 6.64 14.78
C GLU A 125 -12.10 6.30 14.80
N GLU A 126 -11.28 7.33 14.63
CA GLU A 126 -9.92 7.29 15.14
C GLU A 126 -10.09 7.15 16.65
N GLU A 127 -10.25 5.92 17.15
CA GLU A 127 -9.84 5.63 18.51
C GLU A 127 -8.33 5.88 18.53
N GLU A 128 -7.97 7.11 18.85
CA GLU A 128 -6.70 7.46 19.47
C GLU A 128 -6.55 6.52 20.67
N LYS A 129 -5.90 5.39 20.46
CA LYS A 129 -5.42 4.57 21.57
C LYS A 129 -4.35 5.41 22.27
N GLU A 130 -4.78 6.18 23.26
CA GLU A 130 -3.91 6.85 24.21
C GLU A 130 -2.81 5.87 24.59
N THR A 131 -1.57 6.25 24.30
CA THR A 131 -0.43 5.41 24.59
C THR A 131 -0.36 5.19 26.11
N ALA A 132 0.15 4.04 26.56
CA ALA A 132 0.30 3.75 28.00
C ALA A 132 1.01 4.88 28.77
N LYS A 133 1.84 5.66 28.06
CA LYS A 133 2.47 6.88 28.54
C LYS A 133 1.48 7.98 28.92
N GLU A 134 0.46 8.25 28.10
CA GLU A 134 -0.53 9.29 28.36
C GLU A 134 -1.46 8.93 29.52
N ARG A 135 -1.83 7.66 29.66
CA ARG A 135 -2.57 7.14 30.82
C ARG A 135 -1.78 7.27 32.13
N MET A 136 -0.49 6.92 32.10
CA MET A 136 0.39 7.09 33.27
C MET A 136 0.59 8.57 33.64
N ILE A 137 0.70 9.45 32.65
CA ILE A 137 0.82 10.90 32.88
C ILE A 137 -0.47 11.45 33.48
N ARG A 138 -1.66 11.04 32.99
CA ARG A 138 -2.96 11.44 33.56
C ARG A 138 -3.12 11.00 35.00
N GLN A 139 -2.84 9.73 35.28
CA GLN A 139 -2.94 9.17 36.63
C GLN A 139 -1.95 9.83 37.61
N SER A 140 -0.77 10.21 37.10
CA SER A 140 0.23 10.94 37.88
C SER A 140 -0.19 12.40 38.14
N LEU A 141 -0.85 13.06 37.18
CA LEU A 141 -1.36 14.43 37.33
C LEU A 141 -2.58 14.50 38.26
N GLU A 142 -3.46 13.49 38.24
CA GLU A 142 -4.60 13.37 39.17
C GLU A 142 -4.14 13.16 40.61
N ASN A 143 -3.12 12.33 40.84
CA ASN A 143 -2.60 12.06 42.18
C ASN A 143 -1.88 13.26 42.82
N VAL A 144 -1.37 14.21 42.02
CA VAL A 144 -0.66 15.39 42.51
C VAL A 144 -1.62 16.59 42.72
N GLY A 145 -2.92 16.44 42.43
CA GLY A 145 -3.94 17.45 42.75
C GLY A 145 -3.74 18.80 42.05
N ASN A 146 -3.03 18.83 40.92
CA ASN A 146 -2.68 20.06 40.23
C ASN A 146 -3.31 20.09 38.83
N VAL A 147 -4.63 20.31 38.80
CA VAL A 147 -5.47 20.32 37.59
C VAL A 147 -5.13 21.52 36.68
N GLU A 148 -4.48 22.56 37.20
CA GLU A 148 -4.30 23.83 36.49
C GLU A 148 -3.14 23.86 35.47
N LEU A 149 -2.07 23.08 35.67
CA LEU A 149 -0.91 23.08 34.74
C LEU A 149 -1.18 22.28 33.44
N ALA A 150 -2.15 21.36 33.46
CA ALA A 150 -2.53 20.57 32.29
C ALA A 150 -3.29 21.39 31.23
N GLU A 151 -4.07 22.39 31.67
CA GLU A 151 -4.78 23.30 30.78
C GLU A 151 -3.84 24.33 30.13
N GLU A 152 -2.82 24.81 30.84
CA GLU A 152 -1.80 25.71 30.28
C GLU A 152 -0.94 25.05 29.20
N ALA A 153 -0.56 23.78 29.39
CA ALA A 153 0.22 23.03 28.39
C ALA A 153 -0.55 22.84 27.06
N LYS A 154 -1.88 22.69 27.11
CA LYS A 154 -2.75 22.64 25.93
C LYS A 154 -2.79 23.99 25.20
N LYS A 155 -2.82 25.10 25.94
CA LYS A 155 -2.84 26.46 25.39
C LYS A 155 -1.51 26.84 24.71
N ILE A 156 -0.38 26.42 25.27
CA ILE A 156 0.95 26.70 24.71
C ILE A 156 1.20 25.92 23.39
N LYS A 157 0.80 24.64 23.32
CA LYS A 157 0.92 23.86 22.06
C LYS A 157 0.04 24.38 20.92
N GLY A 158 -1.07 25.07 21.22
CA GLY A 158 -1.94 25.68 20.21
C GLY A 158 -1.32 26.90 19.50
N LYS A 159 -0.39 27.62 20.13
CA LYS A 159 0.23 28.84 19.56
C LYS A 159 1.49 28.59 18.72
N VAL A 160 2.14 27.43 18.85
CA VAL A 160 3.42 27.14 18.18
C VAL A 160 3.24 26.44 16.82
N LYS A 161 2.00 26.11 16.43
CA LYS A 161 1.69 25.67 15.05
C LYS A 161 1.37 26.89 14.15
N ARG A 162 2.41 27.61 13.74
CA ARG A 162 2.47 28.41 12.51
C ARG A 162 3.86 28.29 11.92
#